data_AF-I4C1E4-F1
#
_entry.id   AF-I4C1E4-F1
#
_cell.length_a   1.000
_cell.length_b   1.000
_cell.length_c   1.000
_cell.angle_alpha   90.00
_cell.angle_beta   90.00
_cell.angle_gamma   90.00
#
_symmetry.space_group_name_H-M   'P 1'
#
loop_
_entity.id
_entity.type
_entity.pdbx_description
1 polymer ?
#
loop_
_entity_poly.entity_id
_entity_poly.type
_entity_poly.pdbx_seq_one_letter_code
_entity_poly.pdbx_strand_id
1 'polypeptide(L)'
;MKKLKAAKSVLGMITALIFVLVAGSVCAQEQAIKMEDLEKLAKEALANAEGTRKIVAGVIEKVEKEMPKDASSLLKGEVDGAKMWFKKGDDLLAKCKKQIEEKKFTKELVIDLNQAWRWLVEAGSEIVRASMME
;
A
#
# COMPACT_ATOMS: atom_id res chain seq x y z
N MET A 1 -8.73 25.33 -29.21
CA MET A 1 -8.23 23.99 -29.61
C MET A 1 -7.36 23.25 -28.57
N LYS A 2 -6.88 23.86 -27.47
CA LYS A 2 -6.07 23.16 -26.45
C LYS A 2 -6.87 22.29 -25.46
N LYS A 3 -8.11 22.67 -25.12
CA LYS A 3 -8.94 21.94 -24.14
C LYS A 3 -9.46 20.57 -24.62
N LEU A 4 -9.62 20.37 -25.93
CA LEU A 4 -10.11 19.11 -26.51
C LEU A 4 -9.04 18.00 -26.55
N LYS A 5 -7.75 18.36 -26.54
CA LYS A 5 -6.63 17.40 -26.54
C LYS A 5 -6.42 16.78 -25.16
N ALA A 6 -6.57 17.55 -24.09
CA ALA A 6 -6.43 17.07 -22.70
C ALA A 6 -7.53 16.07 -22.31
N ALA A 7 -8.78 16.34 -22.70
CA ALA A 7 -9.90 15.42 -22.41
C ALA A 7 -9.72 14.03 -23.07
N LYS A 8 -9.13 13.99 -24.29
CA LYS A 8 -8.84 12.73 -24.98
C LYS A 8 -7.66 11.97 -24.36
N SER A 9 -6.66 12.65 -23.80
CA SER A 9 -5.52 11.98 -23.15
C SER A 9 -5.87 11.44 -21.76
N VAL A 10 -6.75 12.13 -21.02
CA VAL A 10 -7.23 11.68 -19.70
C VAL A 10 -8.18 10.49 -19.85
N LEU A 11 -9.08 10.52 -20.83
CA LEU A 11 -9.98 9.39 -21.08
C LEU A 11 -9.21 8.14 -21.53
N GLY A 12 -8.17 8.29 -22.36
CA GLY A 12 -7.28 7.19 -22.75
C GLY A 12 -6.47 6.59 -21.59
N MET A 13 -6.04 7.42 -20.63
CA MET A 13 -5.39 6.94 -19.40
C MET A 13 -6.34 6.18 -18.47
N ILE A 14 -7.60 6.63 -18.35
CA ILE A 14 -8.60 5.94 -17.52
C ILE A 14 -8.95 4.57 -18.13
N THR A 15 -9.08 4.47 -19.46
CA THR A 15 -9.32 3.17 -20.12
C THR A 15 -8.12 2.24 -20.02
N ALA A 16 -6.89 2.76 -20.03
CA ALA A 16 -5.67 1.97 -19.82
C ALA A 16 -5.55 1.46 -18.37
N LEU A 17 -5.90 2.28 -17.37
CA LEU A 17 -5.96 1.86 -15.97
C LEU A 17 -7.03 0.78 -15.74
N ILE A 18 -8.19 0.88 -16.40
CA ILE A 18 -9.25 -0.13 -16.35
C ILE A 18 -8.81 -1.42 -17.07
N PHE A 19 -8.07 -1.34 -18.17
CA PHE A 19 -7.54 -2.53 -18.84
C PHE A 19 -6.44 -3.24 -18.03
N VAL A 20 -5.63 -2.51 -17.25
CA VAL A 20 -4.70 -3.12 -16.28
C VAL A 20 -5.46 -3.74 -15.09
N LEU A 21 -6.60 -3.17 -14.70
CA LEU A 21 -7.49 -3.74 -13.68
C LEU A 21 -8.26 -4.99 -14.16
N VAL A 22 -8.61 -5.09 -15.45
CA VAL A 22 -9.39 -6.21 -16.01
C VAL A 22 -8.51 -7.32 -16.61
N ALA A 23 -7.31 -7.01 -17.12
CA ALA A 23 -6.36 -8.04 -17.56
C ALA A 23 -5.85 -8.94 -16.42
N GLY A 24 -6.02 -8.52 -15.16
CA GLY A 24 -5.80 -9.37 -13.98
C GLY A 24 -6.90 -10.40 -13.69
N SER A 25 -8.01 -10.40 -14.44
CA SER A 25 -9.18 -11.26 -14.19
C SER A 25 -9.35 -12.44 -15.15
N VAL A 26 -8.42 -12.63 -16.10
CA VAL A 26 -8.40 -13.79 -17.01
C VAL A 26 -7.08 -14.54 -16.88
N CYS A 27 -6.89 -15.20 -15.74
CA CYS A 27 -6.03 -16.36 -15.55
C CYS A 27 -6.42 -17.06 -14.25
N ALA A 28 -7.66 -17.55 -14.17
CA ALA A 28 -8.01 -18.63 -13.24
C ALA A 28 -7.40 -19.95 -13.76
N GLN A 29 -6.09 -19.99 -13.95
CA GLN A 29 -5.36 -21.23 -13.82
C GLN A 29 -5.04 -21.33 -12.35
N GLU A 30 -5.67 -22.28 -11.68
CA GLU A 30 -5.32 -22.73 -10.36
C GLU A 30 -3.89 -23.30 -10.41
N GLN A 31 -2.90 -22.42 -10.46
CA GLN A 31 -1.50 -22.78 -10.49
C GLN A 31 -1.26 -23.46 -9.15
N ALA A 32 -0.97 -24.76 -9.19
CA ALA A 32 -0.63 -25.56 -8.02
C ALA A 32 0.74 -25.08 -7.49
N ILE A 33 0.75 -23.93 -6.83
CA ILE A 33 1.90 -23.42 -6.09
C ILE A 33 2.12 -24.41 -4.94
N LYS A 34 3.34 -24.95 -4.83
CA LYS A 34 3.66 -25.90 -3.75
C LYS A 34 3.62 -25.15 -2.42
N MET A 35 3.26 -25.84 -1.33
CA MET A 35 3.22 -25.24 0.01
C MET A 35 4.56 -24.61 0.44
N GLU A 36 5.69 -25.22 0.03
CA GLU A 36 7.04 -24.69 0.28
C GLU A 36 7.26 -23.32 -0.40
N ASP A 37 6.69 -23.13 -1.59
CA ASP A 37 6.74 -21.86 -2.30
C ASP A 37 5.87 -20.80 -1.59
N LEU A 38 4.73 -21.20 -1.03
CA LEU A 38 3.85 -20.30 -0.26
C LEU A 38 4.50 -19.84 1.05
N GLU A 39 5.18 -20.72 1.76
CA GLU A 39 5.92 -20.34 2.98
C GLU A 39 7.02 -19.33 2.66
N LYS A 40 7.81 -19.58 1.61
CA LYS A 40 8.86 -18.65 1.17
C LYS A 40 8.28 -17.30 0.78
N LEU A 41 7.24 -17.29 -0.07
CA LEU A 41 6.58 -16.06 -0.52
C LEU A 41 5.96 -15.29 0.64
N ALA A 42 5.35 -15.98 1.62
CA ALA A 42 4.79 -15.33 2.81
C ALA A 42 5.90 -14.69 3.67
N LYS A 43 7.04 -15.35 3.86
CA LYS A 43 8.16 -14.79 4.62
C LYS A 43 8.79 -13.57 3.93
N GLU A 44 8.96 -13.63 2.61
CA GLU A 44 9.45 -12.49 1.82
C GLU A 44 8.48 -11.31 1.87
N ALA A 45 7.17 -11.56 1.67
CA ALA A 45 6.14 -10.53 1.74
C ALA A 45 6.03 -9.92 3.15
N LEU A 46 6.15 -10.74 4.20
CA LEU A 46 6.22 -10.27 5.59
C LEU A 46 7.42 -9.33 5.79
N ALA A 47 8.62 -9.74 5.37
CA ALA A 47 9.82 -8.93 5.52
C ALA A 47 9.69 -7.56 4.81
N ASN A 48 9.10 -7.54 3.61
CA ASN A 48 8.82 -6.30 2.88
C ASN A 48 7.82 -5.42 3.63
N ALA A 49 6.70 -5.98 4.07
CA ALA A 49 5.69 -5.24 4.83
C ALA A 49 6.25 -4.66 6.14
N GLU A 50 7.01 -5.44 6.92
CA GLU A 50 7.61 -4.98 8.17
C GLU A 50 8.68 -3.91 7.95
N GLY A 51 9.53 -4.09 6.93
CA GLY A 51 10.54 -3.10 6.56
C GLY A 51 9.90 -1.77 6.18
N THR A 52 8.89 -1.79 5.29
CA THR A 52 8.14 -0.59 4.91
C THR A 52 7.41 0.03 6.10
N ARG A 53 6.75 -0.79 6.94
CA ARG A 53 6.06 -0.32 8.16
C ARG A 53 7.01 0.48 9.05
N LYS A 54 8.20 -0.06 9.34
CA LYS A 54 9.17 0.60 10.23
C LYS A 54 9.62 1.96 9.66
N ILE A 55 9.89 2.02 8.36
CA ILE A 55 10.28 3.27 7.69
C ILE A 55 9.16 4.29 7.78
N VAL A 56 7.95 3.91 7.37
CA VAL A 56 6.79 4.84 7.30
C VAL A 56 6.40 5.33 8.69
N ALA A 57 6.41 4.48 9.71
CA ALA A 57 6.15 4.88 11.09
C ALA A 57 7.11 5.99 11.55
N GLY A 58 8.40 5.84 11.25
CA GLY A 58 9.41 6.85 11.60
C GLY A 58 9.24 8.17 10.86
N VAL A 59 8.80 8.14 9.59
CA VAL A 59 8.52 9.37 8.83
C VAL A 59 7.27 10.06 9.37
N ILE A 60 6.20 9.32 9.70
CA ILE A 60 4.99 9.88 10.33
C ILE A 60 5.36 10.58 11.63
N GLU A 61 6.10 9.91 12.53
CA GLU A 61 6.51 10.49 13.81
C GLU A 61 7.33 11.78 13.62
N LYS A 62 8.27 11.77 12.66
CA LYS A 62 9.08 12.95 12.34
C LYS A 62 8.22 14.12 11.86
N VAL A 63 7.34 13.88 10.89
CA VAL A 63 6.47 14.93 10.32
C VAL A 63 5.52 15.47 11.38
N GLU A 64 4.90 14.62 12.20
CA GLU A 64 4.02 15.07 13.29
C GLU A 64 4.77 15.94 14.32
N LYS A 65 6.03 15.63 14.62
CA LYS A 65 6.87 16.40 15.53
C LYS A 65 7.30 17.75 14.95
N GLU A 66 7.57 17.80 13.66
CA GLU A 66 8.06 18.99 12.96
C GLU A 66 6.90 19.89 12.45
N MET A 67 5.66 19.38 12.44
CA MET A 67 4.49 20.09 11.96
C MET A 67 4.18 21.35 12.80
N PRO A 68 4.09 22.54 12.18
CA PRO A 68 3.67 23.76 12.87
C PRO A 68 2.26 23.63 13.46
N LYS A 69 1.98 24.31 14.58
CA LYS A 69 0.65 24.28 15.22
C LYS A 69 -0.45 24.86 14.32
N ASP A 70 -0.08 25.87 13.54
CA ASP A 70 -0.90 26.57 12.55
C ASP A 70 -0.79 25.95 11.14
N ALA A 71 -0.27 24.72 11.02
CA ALA A 71 -0.20 23.99 9.76
C ALA A 71 -1.52 24.03 8.97
N SER A 72 -1.38 24.15 7.65
CA SER A 72 -2.49 24.21 6.72
C SER A 72 -3.40 22.98 6.81
N SER A 73 -4.66 23.14 6.42
CA SER A 73 -5.61 22.01 6.36
C SER A 73 -5.16 20.92 5.39
N LEU A 74 -4.40 21.30 4.35
CA LEU A 74 -3.85 20.35 3.39
C LEU A 74 -2.78 19.47 4.05
N LEU A 75 -1.79 20.07 4.74
CA LEU A 75 -0.74 19.32 5.44
C LEU A 75 -1.35 18.36 6.47
N LYS A 76 -2.29 18.85 7.28
CA LYS A 76 -3.02 18.02 8.26
C LYS A 76 -3.76 16.86 7.59
N GLY A 77 -4.41 17.12 6.46
CA GLY A 77 -5.13 16.10 5.69
C GLY A 77 -4.22 14.99 5.15
N GLU A 78 -3.02 15.34 4.65
CA GLU A 78 -2.03 14.35 4.18
C GLU A 78 -1.46 13.51 5.33
N VAL A 79 -1.22 14.12 6.50
CA VAL A 79 -0.78 13.39 7.70
C VAL A 79 -1.87 12.43 8.19
N ASP A 80 -3.12 12.89 8.24
CA ASP A 80 -4.26 12.06 8.65
C ASP A 80 -4.51 10.90 7.67
N GLY A 81 -4.41 11.16 6.37
CA GLY A 81 -4.49 10.14 5.33
C GLY A 81 -3.37 9.09 5.48
N ALA A 82 -2.12 9.54 5.68
CA ALA A 82 -0.99 8.65 5.91
C ALA A 82 -1.23 7.73 7.11
N LYS A 83 -1.74 8.28 8.22
CA LYS A 83 -2.09 7.51 9.42
C LYS A 83 -3.23 6.52 9.17
N MET A 84 -4.23 6.89 8.38
CA MET A 84 -5.33 6.01 8.00
C MET A 84 -4.85 4.80 7.20
N TRP A 85 -4.02 5.02 6.17
CA TRP A 85 -3.43 3.94 5.39
C TRP A 85 -2.46 3.09 6.21
N PHE A 86 -1.64 3.74 7.03
CA PHE A 86 -0.70 3.07 7.92
C PHE A 86 -1.47 2.12 8.85
N LYS A 87 -2.55 2.59 9.46
CA LYS A 87 -3.40 1.78 10.35
C LYS A 87 -4.01 0.59 9.60
N LYS A 88 -4.54 0.78 8.38
CA LYS A 88 -5.07 -0.33 7.57
C LYS A 88 -4.00 -1.38 7.28
N GLY A 89 -2.82 -0.94 6.87
CA GLY A 89 -1.67 -1.80 6.61
C GLY A 89 -1.22 -2.56 7.85
N ASP A 90 -1.09 -1.87 8.97
CA ASP A 90 -0.63 -2.44 10.24
C ASP A 90 -1.63 -3.44 10.84
N ASP A 91 -2.92 -3.12 10.81
CA ASP A 91 -3.99 -4.00 11.28
C ASP A 91 -4.03 -5.31 10.48
N LEU A 92 -3.85 -5.24 9.14
CA LEU A 92 -3.81 -6.43 8.29
C LEU A 92 -2.52 -7.23 8.52
N LEU A 93 -1.37 -6.56 8.59
CA LEU A 93 -0.08 -7.19 8.87
C LEU A 93 -0.12 -7.96 10.20
N ALA A 94 -0.71 -7.40 11.25
CA ALA A 94 -0.87 -8.06 12.54
C ALA A 94 -1.71 -9.35 12.43
N LYS A 95 -2.75 -9.37 11.59
CA LYS A 95 -3.54 -10.59 11.31
C LYS A 95 -2.71 -11.62 10.55
N CYS A 96 -1.96 -11.21 9.54
CA CYS A 96 -1.08 -12.10 8.77
C CYS A 96 0.01 -12.73 9.64
N LYS A 97 0.60 -11.97 10.58
CA LYS A 97 1.63 -12.48 11.51
C LYS A 97 1.10 -13.63 12.37
N LYS A 98 -0.14 -13.52 12.87
CA LYS A 98 -0.79 -14.63 13.60
C LYS A 98 -0.92 -15.89 12.75
N GLN A 99 -1.30 -15.75 11.47
CA GLN A 99 -1.40 -16.91 10.56
C GLN A 99 -0.02 -17.56 10.31
N ILE A 100 1.05 -16.76 10.20
CA ILE A 100 2.43 -17.27 10.07
C ILE A 100 2.88 -18.02 11.32
N GLU A 101 2.60 -17.47 12.51
CA GLU A 101 2.90 -18.12 13.80
C GLU A 101 2.21 -19.48 13.92
N GLU A 102 0.98 -19.57 13.41
CA GLU A 102 0.19 -20.81 13.32
C GLU A 102 0.60 -21.73 12.14
N LYS A 103 1.64 -21.37 11.37
CA LYS A 103 2.12 -22.10 10.17
C LYS A 103 1.07 -22.28 9.07
N LYS A 104 0.09 -21.38 8.98
CA LYS A 104 -0.99 -21.40 7.98
C LYS A 104 -0.57 -20.69 6.70
N PHE A 105 0.26 -21.35 5.89
CA PHE A 105 0.73 -20.78 4.62
C PHE A 105 -0.26 -21.02 3.48
N THR A 106 -1.04 -20.00 3.13
CA THR A 106 -2.04 -20.04 2.06
C THR A 106 -1.76 -18.98 0.99
N LYS A 107 -2.42 -19.10 -0.17
CA LYS A 107 -2.37 -18.06 -1.21
C LYS A 107 -2.96 -16.75 -0.69
N GLU A 108 -4.03 -16.83 0.09
CA GLU A 108 -4.71 -15.70 0.70
C GLU A 108 -3.78 -14.96 1.66
N LEU A 109 -3.00 -15.68 2.48
CA LEU A 109 -2.00 -15.05 3.35
C LEU A 109 -0.98 -14.24 2.55
N VAL A 110 -0.47 -14.79 1.43
CA VAL A 110 0.49 -14.09 0.57
C VAL A 110 -0.15 -12.84 -0.07
N ILE A 111 -1.41 -12.93 -0.49
CA ILE A 111 -2.18 -11.80 -1.04
C ILE A 111 -2.37 -10.72 0.03
N ASP A 112 -2.78 -11.10 1.24
CA ASP A 112 -3.03 -10.18 2.35
C ASP A 112 -1.73 -9.49 2.81
N LEU A 113 -0.61 -10.20 2.86
CA LEU A 113 0.70 -9.60 3.15
C LEU A 113 1.10 -8.56 2.10
N ASN A 114 0.89 -8.86 0.81
CA ASN A 114 1.14 -7.90 -0.26
C ASN A 114 0.17 -6.71 -0.19
N GLN A 115 -1.08 -6.94 0.21
CA GLN A 115 -2.07 -5.86 0.38
C GLN A 115 -1.72 -4.97 1.57
N ALA A 116 -1.25 -5.54 2.69
CA ALA A 116 -0.74 -4.79 3.82
C ALA A 116 0.46 -3.93 3.41
N TRP A 117 1.42 -4.52 2.69
CA TRP A 117 2.57 -3.80 2.13
C TRP A 117 2.13 -2.64 1.22
N ARG A 118 1.17 -2.85 0.31
CA ARG A 118 0.61 -1.79 -0.55
C ARG A 118 0.01 -0.63 0.22
N TRP A 119 -0.78 -0.89 1.27
CA TRP A 119 -1.32 0.18 2.10
C TRP A 119 -0.23 0.93 2.88
N LEU A 120 0.84 0.24 3.30
CA LEU A 120 1.99 0.90 3.91
C LEU A 120 2.76 1.77 2.90
N VAL A 121 2.88 1.35 1.64
CA VAL A 121 3.45 2.18 0.56
C VAL A 121 2.58 3.40 0.27
N GLU A 122 1.26 3.26 0.29
CA GLU A 122 0.33 4.39 0.14
C GLU A 122 0.55 5.40 1.28
N ALA A 123 0.56 4.92 2.54
CA ALA A 123 0.89 5.74 3.70
C ALA A 123 2.24 6.45 3.55
N GLY A 124 3.26 5.75 3.05
CA GLY A 124 4.57 6.31 2.73
C GLY A 124 4.51 7.44 1.70
N SER A 125 3.68 7.27 0.67
CA SER A 125 3.52 8.26 -0.40
C SER A 125 2.83 9.54 0.11
N GLU A 126 1.80 9.39 0.94
CA GLU A 126 1.12 10.54 1.55
C GLU A 126 2.03 11.28 2.54
N ILE A 127 2.76 10.56 3.41
CA ILE A 127 3.63 11.21 4.39
C ILE A 127 4.87 11.87 3.75
N VAL A 128 5.38 11.33 2.64
CA VAL A 128 6.42 12.00 1.85
C VAL A 128 5.87 13.28 1.24
N ARG A 129 4.64 13.26 0.68
CA ARG A 129 3.99 14.49 0.20
C ARG A 129 3.84 15.52 1.32
N ALA A 130 3.37 15.12 2.49
CA ALA A 130 3.28 15.98 3.67
C ALA A 130 4.65 16.59 4.04
N SER A 131 5.72 15.79 4.04
CA SER A 131 7.07 16.25 4.41
C SER A 131 7.69 17.28 3.46
N MET A 132 7.13 17.43 2.25
CA MET A 132 7.58 18.39 1.25
C MET A 132 6.72 19.67 1.25
N MET A 133 5.68 19.74 2.09
CA MET A 133 4.83 20.92 2.23
C MET A 133 5.41 21.82 3.33
N GLU A 134 5.90 22.99 2.94
CA GLU A 134 6.32 24.06 3.85
C GLU A 134 5.13 24.71 4.58
#